data_AF-A0A519QPT9-F1
#
_entry.id   AF-A0A519QPT9-F1
#
_cell.length_a   1.000
_cell.length_b   1.000
_cell.length_c   1.000
_cell.angle_alpha   90.00
_cell.angle_beta   90.00
_cell.angle_gamma   90.00
#
_symmetry.space_group_name_H-M   'P 1'
#
loop_
_entity.id
_entity.type
_entity.pdbx_description
1 polymer ?
#
loop_
_entity_poly.entity_id
_entity_poly.type
_entity_poly.pdbx_seq_one_letter_code
_entity_poly.pdbx_strand_id
1 'polypeptide(L)' 'GLRSIMEKILLDTMFELPTLEGVQEVVISDEVVKGSARPLYIYSERTDEKANVSA' A
#
# COMPACT_ATOMS: atom_id res chain seq x y z
N GLY A 1 -16.08 -10.85 15.30
CA GLY A 1 -17.05 -10.41 14.26
C GLY A 1 -16.30 -9.82 13.07
N LEU A 2 -16.98 -9.40 12.00
CA LEU A 2 -16.37 -8.90 10.75
C LEU A 2 -15.24 -7.87 10.96
N ARG A 3 -15.40 -6.96 11.94
CA ARG A 3 -14.35 -6.00 12.34
C ARG A 3 -13.01 -6.67 12.67
N SER A 4 -13.04 -7.75 13.46
CA SER A 4 -11.82 -8.48 13.85
C SER A 4 -11.16 -9.19 12.68
N ILE A 5 -11.91 -9.54 11.63
CA ILE A 5 -11.35 -10.09 10.39
C ILE A 5 -10.64 -8.98 9.62
N MET A 6 -11.28 -7.82 9.48
CA MET A 6 -10.67 -6.66 8.81
C MET A 6 -9.42 -6.15 9.53
N GLU A 7 -9.44 -6.04 10.86
CA GLU A 7 -8.26 -5.64 11.65
C GLU A 7 -7.09 -6.58 11.40
N LYS A 8 -7.30 -7.89 11.42
CA LYS A 8 -6.22 -8.86 11.16
C LYS A 8 -5.61 -8.71 9.76
N ILE A 9 -6.44 -8.47 8.76
CA ILE A 9 -5.98 -8.33 7.36
C ILE A 9 -5.24 -7.02 7.16
N LEU A 10 -5.67 -5.94 7.81
CA LEU A 10 -5.16 -4.58 7.57
C LEU A 10 -4.04 -4.16 8.52
N LEU A 11 -3.79 -4.89 9.62
CA LEU A 11 -2.86 -4.47 10.68
C LEU A 11 -1.47 -4.14 10.13
N ASP A 12 -0.91 -5.05 9.34
CA ASP A 12 0.44 -4.89 8.77
C ASP A 12 0.49 -3.69 7.82
N THR A 13 -0.50 -3.58 6.92
CA THR A 13 -0.59 -2.45 5.99
C THR A 13 -0.76 -1.12 6.73
N MET A 14 -1.59 -1.05 7.77
CA MET A 14 -1.77 0.18 8.55
C MET A 14 -0.50 0.62 9.28
N PHE A 15 0.36 -0.34 9.66
CA PHE A 15 1.64 -0.05 10.28
C PHE A 15 2.69 0.42 9.26
N GLU A 16 2.74 -0.21 8.08
CA GLU A 16 3.69 0.11 7.01
C GLU A 16 3.33 1.42 6.29
N LEU A 17 2.05 1.61 5.96
CA LEU A 17 1.55 2.68 5.10
C LEU A 17 2.00 4.11 5.51
N PRO A 18 2.05 4.49 6.80
CA PRO A 18 2.53 5.82 7.21
C PRO A 18 3.99 6.10 6.83
N THR A 19 4.79 5.06 6.61
CA THR A 19 6.20 5.18 6.20
C THR A 19 6.40 5.13 4.68
N LEU A 20 5.35 4.74 3.94
CA LEU A 20 5.39 4.63 2.49
C LEU A 20 5.06 5.98 1.84
N GLU A 21 5.99 6.48 1.04
CA GLU A 21 5.82 7.71 0.31
C GLU A 21 5.16 7.49 -1.07
N GLY A 22 4.10 8.24 -1.37
CA GLY A 22 3.48 8.24 -2.70
C GLY A 22 2.47 7.11 -2.96
N VAL A 23 2.13 6.30 -1.95
CA VAL A 23 1.02 5.34 -2.07
C VAL A 23 -0.30 6.10 -2.19
N GLN A 24 -1.06 5.77 -3.23
CA GLN A 24 -2.38 6.35 -3.51
C GLN A 24 -3.50 5.36 -3.22
N GLU A 25 -3.28 4.08 -3.50
CA GLU A 25 -4.30 3.04 -3.32
C GLU A 25 -3.67 1.75 -2.79
N VAL A 26 -4.44 1.03 -1.97
CA VAL A 26 -4.12 -0.31 -1.47
C VAL A 26 -5.24 -1.25 -1.91
N VAL A 27 -4.91 -2.27 -2.69
CA VAL A 27 -5.88 -3.26 -3.19
C VAL A 27 -5.77 -4.55 -2.37
N ILE A 28 -6.92 -5.00 -1.85
CA ILE A 28 -7.08 -6.25 -1.08
C ILE A 28 -7.88 -7.24 -1.92
N SER A 29 -7.23 -8.30 -2.41
CA SER A 29 -7.88 -9.38 -3.16
C SER A 29 -8.35 -10.52 -2.26
N ASP A 30 -9.13 -11.45 -2.82
CA ASP A 30 -9.57 -12.66 -2.10
C ASP A 30 -8.39 -13.55 -1.66
N GLU A 31 -7.26 -13.50 -2.39
CA GLU A 31 -6.03 -14.21 -2.03
C GLU A 31 -5.34 -13.57 -0.82
N VAL A 32 -5.41 -12.25 -0.69
CA VAL A 32 -4.93 -11.52 0.50
C VAL A 32 -5.78 -11.89 1.71
N VAL A 33 -7.11 -11.96 1.54
CA VAL A 33 -8.04 -12.39 2.59
C VAL A 33 -7.75 -13.83 3.03
N LYS A 34 -7.39 -14.72 2.10
CA LYS A 34 -7.00 -16.12 2.37
C LYS A 34 -5.56 -16.27 2.89
N GLY A 35 -4.76 -15.21 2.91
CA GLY A 35 -3.37 -15.21 3.37
C GLY A 35 -2.38 -15.85 2.38
N SER A 36 -2.78 -16.04 1.12
CA SER A 36 -1.92 -16.61 0.07
C SER A 36 -1.19 -15.55 -0.76
N ALA A 37 -1.50 -14.27 -0.58
CA ALA A 37 -0.87 -13.14 -1.24
C ALA A 37 -0.72 -11.94 -0.29
N ARG A 38 0.09 -10.96 -0.69
CA ARG A 38 0.21 -9.67 0.01
C ARG A 38 -0.64 -8.58 -0.67
N PRO A 39 -1.06 -7.54 0.07
CA PRO A 39 -1.71 -6.36 -0.51
C PRO A 39 -0.89 -5.73 -1.64
N LEU A 40 -1.57 -5.23 -2.66
CA LEU A 40 -0.95 -4.47 -3.75
C LEU A 40 -1.01 -2.98 -3.42
N TYR A 41 0.15 -2.31 -3.46
CA TYR A 41 0.28 -0.87 -3.28
C TYR A 41 0.43 -0.19 -4.65
N ILE A 42 -0.47 0.74 -4.94
CA ILE A 42 -0.42 1.55 -6.16
C ILE A 42 0.12 2.92 -5.79
N TYR A 43 1.25 3.28 -6.40
CA TYR A 43 1.91 4.56 -6.22
C TYR A 43 1.46 5.54 -7.31
N SER A 44 1.25 6.81 -6.96
CA SER A 44 1.13 7.85 -7.99
C SER A 44 2.51 8.19 -8.55
N GLU A 45 2.58 8.46 -9.85
CA GLU A 45 3.78 9.07 -10.44
C GLU A 45 3.96 10.46 -9.84
N ARG A 46 4.93 10.62 -8.93
CA ARG A 46 5.39 11.96 -8.56
C ARG A 46 6.08 12.55 -9.80
N THR A 47 5.52 13.63 -10.33
CA THR A 47 6.10 14.44 -11.40
C THR A 47 7.26 15.29 -10.88
N ASP A 48 8.14 14.72 -10.05
CA ASP A 48 9.29 15.39 -9.44
C ASP A 48 10.61 14.97 -10.10
N GLU A 49 10.59 14.70 -11.41
CA GLU A 49 11.80 14.53 -12.25
C GLU A 49 12.11 15.78 -13.08
N LYS A 50 12.15 16.98 -12.47
CA LYS A 50 12.80 18.16 -13.09
C LYS A 50 13.56 19.02 -12.10
N ALA A 51 14.62 18.49 -11.49
CA ALA A 51 15.65 19.32 -10.85
C ALA A 51 16.99 18.59 -10.63
N ASN A 52 17.56 17.93 -11.65
CA ASN A 52 19.02 17.87 -11.81
C ASN A 52 19.43 17.19 -13.11
N VAL A 53 19.64 17.98 -14.17
CA VAL A 53 20.76 17.72 -15.09
C VAL A 53 21.35 19.08 -15.43
N SER A 54 22.31 19.50 -14.62
CA SER A 54 23.32 20.48 -15.00
C SER A 54 24.38 19.76 -15.83
N ALA A 55 24.48 20.08 -17.12
CA ALA A 55 25.70 20.05 -17.94
C ALA A 55 25.46 20.86 -19.22
#